data_AF-A0A259LPV0-F1
#
_entry.id   AF-A0A259LPV0-F1
#
_cell.length_a   1.000
_cell.length_b   1.000
_cell.length_c   1.000
_cell.angle_alpha   90.00
_cell.angle_beta   90.00
_cell.angle_gamma   90.00
#
_symmetry.space_group_name_H-M   'P 1'
#
loop_
_entity.id
_entity.type
_entity.pdbx_description
1 polymer ?
#
loop_
_entity_poly.entity_id
_entity_poly.type
_entity_poly.pdbx_seq_one_letter_code
_entity_poly.pdbx_strand_id
1 'polypeptide(L)'
;ARGVKNVIGLPRPVPLEVDLQRDPEFVERAAGFGLDAVTASTIYVKLEYAALFAVVLIILLWMAQKALNSPWGRMMRAIRDNEVAAEAMGKDVTRRHLQIFILGSAICGIAGAMMTTLDGQLTPGTYQPLRFTFLVWVMVIVGGSGNNFGAVLGGFLIWFLWVQVEPMGLWLMNTLTSGMSDGALKTHLMDSAAHMRLFTMGLILLLVLRFSPRGLIPER
;
A
#
# COMPACT_ATOMS: atom_id res chain seq x y z
N ALA A 1 20.96 -11.09 -14.31
CA ALA A 1 19.81 -11.02 -13.38
C ALA A 1 19.70 -12.33 -12.60
N ARG A 2 20.32 -12.41 -11.42
CA ARG A 2 20.18 -13.55 -10.48
C ARG A 2 19.39 -13.03 -9.29
N GLY A 3 18.20 -13.56 -9.03
CA GLY A 3 17.42 -13.15 -7.86
C GLY A 3 15.90 -13.17 -8.00
N VAL A 4 15.35 -13.42 -9.20
CA VAL A 4 13.90 -13.65 -9.33
C VAL A 4 13.55 -14.97 -8.65
N LYS A 5 12.62 -14.94 -7.69
CA LYS A 5 12.07 -16.13 -7.05
C LYS A 5 10.62 -16.31 -7.46
N ASN A 6 10.33 -17.41 -8.13
CA ASN A 6 8.96 -17.81 -8.43
C ASN A 6 8.35 -18.52 -7.21
N VAL A 7 7.14 -18.15 -6.84
CA VAL A 7 6.40 -18.72 -5.71
C VAL A 7 5.03 -19.29 -6.12
N ILE A 8 4.72 -19.36 -7.41
CA ILE A 8 3.46 -19.90 -7.96
C ILE A 8 3.21 -21.37 -7.53
N GLY A 9 4.26 -22.12 -7.18
CA GLY A 9 4.15 -23.51 -6.71
C GLY A 9 3.98 -23.69 -5.20
N LEU A 10 3.95 -22.61 -4.40
CA LEU A 10 3.71 -22.70 -2.96
C LEU A 10 2.19 -22.81 -2.68
N PRO A 11 1.79 -23.59 -1.66
CA PRO A 11 0.42 -23.56 -1.17
C PRO A 11 0.05 -22.13 -0.78
N ARG A 12 -1.03 -21.62 -1.38
CA ARG A 12 -1.53 -20.28 -1.12
C ARG A 12 -2.96 -20.36 -0.56
N PRO A 13 -3.42 -19.38 0.23
CA PRO A 13 -4.68 -19.45 0.97
C PRO A 13 -5.93 -19.33 0.10
N VAL A 14 -5.78 -19.08 -1.20
CA VAL A 14 -6.87 -18.90 -2.18
C VAL A 14 -6.70 -19.89 -3.34
N PRO A 15 -7.80 -20.33 -3.99
CA PRO A 15 -7.75 -21.29 -5.08
C PRO A 15 -6.99 -20.72 -6.29
N LEU A 16 -6.53 -21.62 -7.16
CA LEU A 16 -5.92 -21.24 -8.43
C LEU A 16 -7.01 -20.86 -9.42
N GLU A 17 -6.75 -19.82 -10.21
CA GLU A 17 -7.64 -19.37 -11.27
C GLU A 17 -7.91 -20.51 -12.27
N VAL A 18 -6.87 -21.31 -12.56
CA VAL A 18 -6.95 -22.48 -13.45
C VAL A 18 -7.87 -23.56 -12.90
N ASP A 19 -7.93 -23.75 -11.58
CA ASP A 19 -8.80 -24.75 -10.97
C ASP A 19 -10.27 -24.30 -11.04
N LEU A 20 -10.54 -23.02 -10.81
CA LEU A 20 -11.88 -22.43 -10.97
C LEU A 20 -12.38 -22.49 -12.42
N GLN A 21 -11.48 -22.27 -13.39
CA GLN A 21 -11.82 -22.36 -14.82
C GLN A 21 -12.12 -23.78 -15.28
N ARG A 22 -11.65 -24.81 -14.54
CA ARG A 22 -11.92 -26.22 -14.82
C ARG A 22 -13.22 -26.71 -14.19
N ASP A 23 -13.77 -25.98 -13.22
CA ASP A 23 -15.02 -26.32 -12.56
C ASP A 23 -16.23 -25.92 -13.44
N PRO A 24 -17.02 -26.89 -13.94
CA PRO A 24 -18.18 -26.61 -14.78
C PRO A 24 -19.23 -25.75 -14.09
N GLU A 25 -19.45 -25.92 -12.77
CA GLU A 25 -20.45 -25.13 -12.05
C GLU A 25 -20.04 -23.65 -11.97
N PHE A 26 -18.74 -23.39 -11.76
CA PHE A 26 -18.22 -22.03 -11.73
C PHE A 26 -18.37 -21.34 -13.09
N VAL A 27 -18.03 -22.05 -14.17
CA VAL A 27 -18.15 -21.54 -15.54
C VAL A 27 -19.60 -21.23 -15.90
N GLU A 28 -20.53 -22.11 -15.52
CA GLU A 28 -21.96 -21.89 -15.77
C GLU A 28 -22.50 -20.68 -14.99
N ARG A 29 -22.13 -20.53 -13.71
CA ARG A 29 -22.48 -19.35 -12.90
C ARG A 29 -21.89 -18.06 -13.50
N ALA A 30 -20.63 -18.09 -13.93
CA ALA A 30 -19.98 -16.96 -14.58
C ALA A 30 -20.71 -16.55 -15.87
N ALA A 31 -21.09 -17.53 -16.69
CA ALA A 31 -21.88 -17.31 -17.90
C ALA A 31 -23.26 -16.72 -17.58
N GLY A 32 -23.89 -17.11 -16.47
CA GLY A 32 -25.13 -16.52 -15.97
C GLY A 32 -25.02 -15.02 -15.66
N PHE A 33 -23.83 -14.52 -15.33
CA PHE A 33 -23.53 -13.10 -15.16
C PHE A 33 -22.99 -12.42 -16.44
N GLY A 34 -22.93 -13.14 -17.57
CA GLY A 34 -22.38 -12.65 -18.82
C GLY A 34 -20.86 -12.44 -18.81
N LEU A 35 -20.15 -13.04 -17.84
CA LEU A 35 -18.70 -12.96 -17.71
C LEU A 35 -18.03 -14.19 -18.34
N ASP A 36 -16.88 -13.99 -18.97
CA ASP A 36 -16.03 -15.10 -19.37
C ASP A 36 -15.36 -15.75 -18.14
N ALA A 37 -15.06 -17.04 -18.23
CA ALA A 37 -14.49 -17.82 -17.13
C ALA A 37 -13.17 -17.24 -16.61
N VAL A 38 -12.36 -16.63 -17.49
CA VAL A 38 -11.05 -16.07 -17.11
C VAL A 38 -11.25 -14.82 -16.27
N THR A 39 -12.06 -13.87 -16.73
CA THR A 39 -12.40 -12.65 -15.98
C THR A 39 -13.07 -13.00 -14.65
N ALA A 40 -14.05 -13.91 -14.66
CA ALA A 40 -14.74 -14.33 -13.45
C ALA A 40 -13.79 -14.94 -12.42
N SER A 41 -12.92 -15.88 -12.83
CA SER A 41 -11.92 -16.49 -11.94
C SER A 41 -10.94 -15.47 -11.37
N THR A 42 -10.52 -14.49 -12.18
CA THR A 42 -9.58 -13.44 -11.77
C THR A 42 -10.21 -12.52 -10.74
N ILE A 43 -11.46 -12.11 -10.97
CA ILE A 43 -12.21 -11.28 -10.01
C ILE A 43 -12.41 -12.04 -8.71
N TYR A 44 -12.82 -13.31 -8.79
CA TYR A 44 -13.08 -14.14 -7.62
C TYR A 44 -11.83 -14.28 -6.73
N VAL A 45 -10.68 -14.67 -7.30
CA VAL A 45 -9.42 -14.80 -6.55
C VAL A 45 -8.96 -13.46 -5.97
N LYS A 46 -9.11 -12.35 -6.71
CA LYS A 46 -8.76 -11.01 -6.21
C LYS A 46 -9.66 -10.57 -5.07
N LEU A 47 -10.95 -10.92 -5.09
CA LEU A 47 -11.89 -10.63 -4.01
C LEU A 47 -11.55 -11.42 -2.74
N GLU A 48 -11.16 -12.69 -2.87
CA GLU A 48 -10.73 -13.48 -1.72
C GLU A 48 -9.44 -12.94 -1.10
N TYR A 49 -8.45 -12.56 -1.92
CA TYR A 49 -7.26 -11.87 -1.42
C TYR A 49 -7.61 -10.54 -0.75
N ALA A 50 -8.50 -9.75 -1.35
CA ALA A 50 -8.95 -8.49 -0.76
C ALA A 50 -9.63 -8.71 0.59
N ALA A 51 -10.47 -9.74 0.72
CA ALA A 51 -11.11 -10.13 1.97
C ALA A 51 -10.08 -10.57 3.02
N LEU A 52 -9.14 -11.45 2.64
CA LEU A 52 -8.05 -11.89 3.51
C LEU A 52 -7.23 -10.70 4.02
N PHE A 53 -6.86 -9.79 3.13
CA PHE A 53 -6.03 -8.63 3.46
C PHE A 53 -6.80 -7.64 4.34
N ALA A 54 -8.09 -7.45 4.07
CA ALA A 54 -8.97 -6.63 4.92
C ALA A 54 -9.10 -7.22 6.33
N VAL A 55 -9.26 -8.55 6.46
CA VAL A 55 -9.33 -9.22 7.76
C VAL A 55 -8.02 -9.02 8.54
N VAL A 56 -6.86 -9.25 7.90
CA VAL A 56 -5.55 -9.04 8.54
C VAL A 56 -5.38 -7.58 8.96
N LEU A 57 -5.73 -6.63 8.08
CA LEU A 57 -5.68 -5.20 8.38
C LEU A 57 -6.56 -4.83 9.58
N ILE A 58 -7.81 -5.31 9.62
CA ILE A 58 -8.74 -5.05 10.73
C ILE A 58 -8.19 -5.61 12.04
N ILE A 59 -7.64 -6.83 12.04
CA ILE A 59 -7.02 -7.44 13.22
C ILE A 59 -5.83 -6.58 13.69
N LEU A 60 -4.93 -6.20 12.78
CA LEU A 60 -3.77 -5.38 13.12
C LEU A 60 -4.18 -4.00 13.65
N LEU A 61 -5.17 -3.36 13.06
CA LEU A 61 -5.69 -2.07 13.53
C LEU A 61 -6.34 -2.18 14.90
N TRP A 62 -7.12 -3.23 15.13
CA TRP A 62 -7.71 -3.50 16.43
C TRP A 62 -6.62 -3.73 17.50
N MET A 63 -5.60 -4.53 17.19
CA MET A 63 -4.47 -4.76 18.09
C MET A 63 -3.69 -3.46 18.37
N ALA A 64 -3.43 -2.66 17.33
CA ALA A 64 -2.73 -1.38 17.46
C ALA A 64 -3.54 -0.38 18.31
N GLN A 65 -4.85 -0.28 18.10
CA GLN A 65 -5.71 0.59 18.89
C GLN A 65 -5.78 0.14 20.35
N LYS A 66 -5.87 -1.16 20.60
CA LYS A 66 -5.83 -1.73 21.95
C LYS A 66 -4.49 -1.46 22.64
N ALA A 67 -3.38 -1.59 21.92
CA ALA A 67 -2.05 -1.29 22.43
C ALA A 67 -1.90 0.20 22.80
N LEU A 68 -2.39 1.12 21.95
CA LEU A 68 -2.37 2.56 22.20
C LEU A 68 -3.21 2.99 23.42
N ASN A 69 -4.33 2.32 23.67
CA ASN A 69 -5.22 2.60 24.81
C ASN A 69 -4.76 1.93 26.12
N SER A 70 -3.85 0.97 26.03
CA SER A 70 -3.31 0.25 27.19
C SER A 70 -2.31 1.10 28.00
N PRO A 71 -1.92 0.67 29.22
CA PRO A 71 -0.84 1.30 29.98
C PRO A 71 0.48 1.39 29.20
N TRP A 72 0.74 0.42 28.30
CA TRP A 72 1.91 0.43 27.44
C TRP A 72 1.87 1.62 26.46
N GLY A 73 0.72 1.89 25.83
CA GLY A 73 0.55 3.04 24.94
C GLY A 73 0.71 4.39 25.66
N ARG A 74 0.20 4.52 26.89
CA ARG A 74 0.41 5.74 27.71
C ARG A 74 1.90 5.97 28.01
N MET A 75 2.63 4.91 28.33
CA MET A 75 4.07 4.98 28.55
C MET A 75 4.82 5.35 27.25
N MET A 76 4.40 4.84 26.09
CA MET A 76 5.02 5.20 24.81
C MET A 76 4.81 6.69 24.47
N ARG A 77 3.62 7.23 24.75
CA ARG A 77 3.36 8.67 24.60
C ARG A 77 4.25 9.51 25.53
N ALA A 78 4.41 9.10 26.79
CA ALA A 78 5.29 9.79 27.73
C ALA A 78 6.77 9.79 27.26
N ILE A 79 7.24 8.67 26.70
CA ILE A 79 8.59 8.58 26.11
C ILE A 79 8.70 9.54 24.91
N ARG A 80 7.71 9.55 24.01
CA ARG A 80 7.67 10.46 22.86
C ARG A 80 7.68 11.94 23.26
N ASP A 81 6.99 12.30 24.33
CA ASP A 81 6.89 13.69 24.79
C ASP A 81 8.20 14.17 25.43
N ASN A 82 8.83 13.34 26.27
CA ASN A 82 10.13 13.63 26.86
C ASN A 82 10.86 12.35 27.30
N GLU A 83 11.81 11.91 26.48
CA GLU A 83 12.61 10.70 26.73
C GLU A 83 13.42 10.80 28.03
N VAL A 84 14.05 11.96 28.28
CA VAL A 84 14.90 12.19 29.46
C VAL A 84 14.08 12.12 30.75
N ALA A 85 12.89 12.70 30.75
CA ALA A 85 11.99 12.62 31.90
C ALA A 85 11.47 11.20 32.13
N ALA A 86 11.14 10.47 31.05
CA ALA A 86 10.70 9.08 31.16
C ALA A 86 11.81 8.17 31.74
N GLU A 87 13.05 8.38 31.31
CA GLU A 87 14.23 7.67 31.82
C GLU A 87 14.49 7.98 33.30
N ALA A 88 14.42 9.25 33.69
CA ALA A 88 14.55 9.68 35.10
C ALA A 88 13.47 9.05 36.01
N MET A 89 12.28 8.75 35.48
CA MET A 89 11.20 8.05 36.17
C MET A 89 11.36 6.51 36.17
N GLY A 90 12.55 6.00 35.81
CA GLY A 90 12.90 4.59 35.84
C GLY A 90 12.33 3.75 34.69
N LYS A 91 11.94 4.38 33.57
CA LYS A 91 11.53 3.65 32.37
C LYS A 91 12.74 3.38 31.46
N ASP A 92 12.92 2.12 31.09
CA ASP A 92 13.93 1.71 30.11
C ASP A 92 13.49 2.11 28.69
N VAL A 93 13.91 3.28 28.21
CA VAL A 93 13.53 3.83 26.90
C VAL A 93 14.05 2.94 25.76
N THR A 94 15.31 2.52 25.83
CA THR A 94 15.98 1.71 24.81
C THR A 94 15.23 0.40 24.54
N ARG A 95 14.84 -0.33 25.58
CA ARG A 95 14.08 -1.58 25.43
C ARG A 95 12.71 -1.35 24.83
N ARG A 96 12.09 -0.18 25.04
CA ARG A 96 10.78 0.15 24.46
C ARG A 96 10.87 0.53 22.99
N HIS A 97 11.89 1.27 22.59
CA HIS A 97 12.19 1.48 21.17
C HIS A 97 12.45 0.18 20.44
N LEU A 98 13.22 -0.75 21.04
CA LEU A 98 13.44 -2.07 20.46
C LEU A 98 12.13 -2.87 20.30
N GLN A 99 11.24 -2.84 21.29
CA GLN A 99 9.93 -3.50 21.20
C GLN A 99 9.10 -2.97 20.04
N ILE A 100 8.99 -1.64 19.88
CA ILE A 100 8.26 -1.01 18.77
C ILE A 100 8.90 -1.38 17.43
N PHE A 101 10.24 -1.35 17.34
CA PHE A 101 10.96 -1.70 16.13
C PHE A 101 10.70 -3.14 15.69
N ILE A 102 10.73 -4.10 16.63
CA ILE A 102 10.43 -5.51 16.36
C ILE A 102 8.97 -5.68 15.90
N LEU A 103 8.02 -5.04 16.59
CA LEU A 103 6.60 -5.10 16.21
C LEU A 103 6.35 -4.52 14.81
N GLY A 104 6.93 -3.35 14.52
CA GLY A 104 6.84 -2.73 13.20
C GLY A 104 7.45 -3.62 12.11
N SER A 105 8.62 -4.21 12.37
CA SER A 105 9.28 -5.13 11.44
C SER A 105 8.46 -6.39 11.18
N ALA A 106 7.81 -6.94 12.22
CA ALA A 106 6.93 -8.10 12.09
C ALA A 106 5.71 -7.78 11.20
N ILE A 107 5.08 -6.61 11.38
CA ILE A 107 3.95 -6.16 10.55
C ILE A 107 4.39 -5.97 9.09
N CYS A 108 5.55 -5.35 8.85
CA CYS A 108 6.12 -5.21 7.51
C CYS A 108 6.40 -6.58 6.87
N GLY A 109 6.88 -7.55 7.64
CA GLY A 109 7.10 -8.92 7.16
C GLY A 109 5.81 -9.61 6.73
N ILE A 110 4.73 -9.47 7.51
CA ILE A 110 3.40 -9.98 7.16
C ILE A 110 2.90 -9.34 5.87
N ALA A 111 3.02 -8.01 5.74
CA ALA A 111 2.62 -7.29 4.53
C ALA A 111 3.39 -7.76 3.28
N GLY A 112 4.71 -7.99 3.42
CA GLY A 112 5.55 -8.51 2.34
C GLY A 112 5.18 -9.95 1.93
N ALA A 113 4.87 -10.82 2.89
CA ALA A 113 4.40 -12.18 2.62
C ALA A 113 3.08 -12.18 1.84
N MET A 114 2.11 -11.36 2.28
CA MET A 114 0.82 -11.17 1.62
C MET A 114 1.01 -10.67 0.18
N MET A 115 1.80 -9.63 -0.02
CA MET A 115 2.07 -9.07 -1.35
C MET A 115 2.71 -10.11 -2.28
N THR A 116 3.70 -10.87 -1.78
CA THR A 116 4.41 -11.87 -2.57
C THR A 116 3.50 -13.02 -3.01
N THR A 117 2.52 -13.42 -2.18
CA THR A 117 1.53 -14.44 -2.56
C THR A 117 0.57 -13.98 -3.65
N LEU A 118 0.22 -12.69 -3.67
CA LEU A 118 -0.61 -12.10 -4.72
C LEU A 118 0.16 -11.93 -6.04
N ASP A 119 1.40 -11.45 -5.98
CA ASP A 119 2.21 -11.19 -7.18
C ASP A 119 2.77 -12.49 -7.81
N GLY A 120 2.86 -13.58 -7.06
CA GLY A 120 3.33 -14.89 -7.54
C GLY A 120 4.83 -14.98 -7.82
N GLN A 121 5.55 -13.87 -7.78
CA GLN A 121 6.99 -13.81 -7.96
C GLN A 121 7.60 -12.63 -7.22
N LEU A 122 8.84 -12.82 -6.77
CA LEU A 122 9.66 -11.77 -6.18
C LEU A 122 10.77 -11.41 -7.16
N THR A 123 10.68 -10.22 -7.73
CA THR A 123 11.68 -9.69 -8.67
C THR A 123 12.43 -8.53 -8.03
N PRO A 124 13.72 -8.67 -7.66
CA PRO A 124 14.44 -7.62 -6.93
C PRO A 124 14.43 -6.25 -7.62
N GLY A 125 14.45 -6.22 -8.95
CA GLY A 125 14.43 -4.98 -9.73
C GLY A 125 13.15 -4.14 -9.60
N THR A 126 12.04 -4.72 -9.12
CA THR A 126 10.79 -3.97 -8.91
C THR A 126 10.77 -3.20 -7.60
N TYR A 127 11.60 -3.59 -6.62
CA TYR A 127 11.69 -2.98 -5.28
C TYR A 127 12.54 -1.72 -5.28
N GLN A 128 12.16 -0.74 -6.09
CA GLN A 128 12.85 0.55 -6.16
C GLN A 128 12.51 1.41 -4.93
N PRO A 129 13.51 2.08 -4.30
CA PRO A 129 13.28 2.92 -3.13
C PRO A 129 12.22 4.00 -3.35
N LEU A 130 12.22 4.67 -4.51
CA LEU A 130 11.22 5.69 -4.83
C LEU A 130 9.78 5.17 -4.78
N ARG A 131 9.56 3.89 -5.07
CA ARG A 131 8.23 3.26 -5.04
C ARG A 131 7.84 2.71 -3.67
N PHE A 132 8.79 2.18 -2.89
CA PHE A 132 8.47 1.46 -1.65
C PHE A 132 8.88 2.18 -0.36
N THR A 133 9.86 3.09 -0.41
CA THR A 133 10.24 3.90 0.78
C THR A 133 9.57 5.26 0.73
N PHE A 134 9.80 6.03 -0.34
CA PHE A 134 9.26 7.38 -0.47
C PHE A 134 7.73 7.40 -0.49
N LEU A 135 7.10 6.52 -1.27
CA LEU A 135 5.65 6.45 -1.37
C LEU A 135 4.98 6.08 -0.03
N VAL A 136 5.56 5.15 0.73
CA VAL A 136 5.04 4.78 2.06
C VAL A 136 5.20 5.93 3.05
N TRP A 137 6.30 6.69 2.96
CA TRP A 137 6.44 7.94 3.72
C TRP A 137 5.35 8.95 3.38
N VAL A 138 5.07 9.16 2.08
CA VAL A 138 3.97 10.03 1.64
C VAL A 138 2.63 9.54 2.19
N MET A 139 2.34 8.23 2.14
CA MET A 139 1.13 7.65 2.73
C MET A 139 0.95 8.01 4.20
N VAL A 140 2.01 7.88 5.01
CA VAL A 140 1.95 8.15 6.44
C VAL A 140 1.86 9.65 6.73
N ILE A 141 2.62 10.49 6.02
CA ILE A 141 2.58 11.95 6.20
C ILE A 141 1.20 12.48 5.82
N VAL A 142 0.65 12.02 4.70
CA VAL A 142 -0.67 12.46 4.23
C VAL A 142 -1.78 11.97 5.14
N GLY A 143 -1.69 10.72 5.60
CA GLY A 143 -2.64 10.16 6.54
C GLY A 143 -2.62 10.83 7.92
N GLY A 144 -1.42 11.17 8.41
CA GLY A 144 -1.15 11.65 9.76
C GLY A 144 -0.42 10.59 10.59
N SER A 145 0.81 10.90 11.02
CA SER A 145 1.70 9.95 11.72
C SER A 145 1.26 9.60 13.15
N GLY A 146 0.37 10.38 13.75
CA GLY A 146 -0.10 10.18 15.13
C GLY A 146 -1.46 9.47 15.25
N ASN A 147 -2.08 9.03 14.15
CA ASN A 147 -3.37 8.36 14.18
C ASN A 147 -3.39 7.10 13.29
N ASN A 148 -3.69 5.93 13.88
CA ASN A 148 -3.78 4.67 13.14
C ASN A 148 -4.79 4.71 11.98
N PHE A 149 -5.95 5.35 12.18
CA PHE A 149 -6.95 5.50 11.12
C PHE A 149 -6.47 6.45 10.03
N GLY A 150 -5.73 7.50 10.41
CA GLY A 150 -5.05 8.40 9.50
C GLY A 150 -4.08 7.64 8.60
N ALA A 151 -3.21 6.81 9.18
CA ALA A 151 -2.24 6.01 8.43
C ALA A 151 -2.92 5.07 7.41
N VAL A 152 -4.04 4.44 7.76
CA VAL A 152 -4.81 3.57 6.84
C VAL A 152 -5.43 4.39 5.71
N LEU A 153 -6.06 5.51 6.03
CA LEU A 153 -6.67 6.38 5.05
C LEU A 153 -5.62 6.95 4.08
N GLY A 154 -4.48 7.39 4.61
CA GLY A 154 -3.35 7.88 3.82
C GLY A 154 -2.77 6.79 2.91
N GLY A 155 -2.60 5.56 3.42
CA GLY A 155 -2.23 4.38 2.63
C GLY A 155 -3.19 4.14 1.46
N PHE A 156 -4.49 4.08 1.74
CA PHE A 156 -5.53 3.84 0.74
C PHE A 156 -5.59 4.97 -0.30
N LEU A 157 -5.65 6.22 0.14
CA LEU A 157 -5.79 7.38 -0.75
C LEU A 157 -4.58 7.56 -1.67
N ILE A 158 -3.36 7.48 -1.12
CA ILE A 158 -2.15 7.66 -1.92
C ILE A 158 -1.96 6.49 -2.87
N TRP A 159 -2.27 5.25 -2.46
CA TRP A 159 -2.26 4.12 -3.40
C TRP A 159 -3.30 4.28 -4.51
N PHE A 160 -4.51 4.70 -4.17
CA PHE A 160 -5.56 4.96 -5.15
C PHE A 160 -5.11 6.02 -6.16
N LEU A 161 -4.57 7.15 -5.68
CA LEU A 161 -4.03 8.19 -6.55
C LEU A 161 -2.85 7.68 -7.38
N TRP A 162 -1.96 6.87 -6.83
CA TRP A 162 -0.85 6.26 -7.58
C TRP A 162 -1.32 5.44 -8.78
N VAL A 163 -2.41 4.68 -8.61
CA VAL A 163 -3.03 3.91 -9.69
C VAL A 163 -3.72 4.82 -10.69
N GLN A 164 -4.47 5.83 -10.23
CA GLN A 164 -5.24 6.73 -11.10
C GLN A 164 -4.42 7.79 -11.83
N VAL A 165 -3.23 8.14 -11.34
CA VAL A 165 -2.38 9.15 -11.97
C VAL A 165 -1.86 8.69 -13.34
N GLU A 166 -1.60 7.41 -13.56
CA GLU A 166 -1.16 6.92 -14.87
C GLU A 166 -2.22 7.10 -15.96
N PRO A 167 -3.46 6.59 -15.83
CA PRO A 167 -4.49 6.82 -16.84
C PRO A 167 -4.84 8.31 -16.98
N MET A 168 -4.85 9.07 -15.88
CA MET A 168 -5.09 10.51 -15.93
C MET A 168 -3.96 11.28 -16.64
N GLY A 169 -2.71 10.87 -16.43
CA GLY A 169 -1.55 11.43 -17.10
C GLY A 169 -1.55 11.12 -18.59
N LEU A 170 -1.85 9.88 -18.97
CA LEU A 170 -2.03 9.50 -20.36
C LEU A 170 -3.17 10.27 -21.03
N TRP A 171 -4.32 10.41 -20.35
CA TRP A 171 -5.44 11.20 -20.84
C TRP A 171 -5.07 12.68 -21.05
N LEU A 172 -4.36 13.29 -20.09
CA LEU A 172 -3.90 14.66 -20.20
C LEU A 172 -2.93 14.84 -21.37
N MET A 173 -1.93 13.96 -21.49
CA MET A 173 -0.94 14.02 -22.56
C MET A 173 -1.57 13.77 -23.93
N ASN A 174 -2.53 12.85 -24.05
CA ASN A 174 -3.28 12.63 -25.28
C ASN A 174 -4.11 13.86 -25.68
N THR A 175 -4.73 14.52 -24.70
CA THR A 175 -5.51 15.74 -24.95
C THR A 175 -4.61 16.88 -25.41
N LEU A 176 -3.47 17.11 -24.75
CA LEU A 176 -2.50 18.14 -25.11
C LEU A 176 -1.84 17.90 -26.47
N THR A 177 -1.60 16.64 -26.84
CA THR A 177 -0.95 16.26 -28.10
C THR A 177 -1.93 15.96 -29.24
N SER A 178 -3.25 16.10 -29.00
CA SER A 178 -4.31 15.81 -29.98
C SER A 178 -4.21 16.65 -31.27
N GLY A 179 -3.70 17.88 -31.17
CA GLY A 179 -3.47 18.77 -32.31
C GLY A 179 -2.07 18.67 -32.93
N MET A 180 -1.21 17.79 -32.43
CA MET A 180 0.18 17.67 -32.87
C MET A 180 0.34 16.54 -33.90
N SER A 181 1.19 16.77 -34.90
CA SER A 181 1.60 15.71 -35.83
C SER A 181 2.38 14.62 -35.11
N ASP A 182 2.35 13.40 -35.65
CA ASP A 182 3.07 12.22 -35.13
C ASP A 182 4.58 12.34 -35.37
N GLY A 183 5.21 13.33 -34.73
CA GLY A 183 6.65 13.56 -34.70
C GLY A 183 7.29 13.10 -33.39
N ALA A 184 8.63 13.10 -33.36
CA ALA A 184 9.43 12.68 -32.19
C ALA A 184 9.05 13.42 -30.89
N LEU A 185 8.53 14.65 -30.99
CA LEU A 185 8.10 15.45 -29.84
C LEU A 185 6.82 14.90 -29.18
N LYS A 186 5.88 14.36 -29.96
CA LYS A 186 4.66 13.73 -29.44
C LYS A 186 5.00 12.43 -28.70
N THR A 187 5.85 11.60 -29.28
CA THR A 187 6.33 10.36 -28.63
C THR A 187 7.06 10.67 -27.32
N HIS A 188 7.96 11.66 -27.31
CA HIS A 188 8.66 12.07 -26.09
C HIS A 188 7.72 12.57 -24.99
N LEU A 189 6.69 13.33 -25.35
CA LEU A 189 5.66 13.81 -24.43
C LEU A 189 4.81 12.65 -23.88
N MET A 190 4.45 11.67 -24.71
CA MET A 190 3.71 10.49 -24.26
C MET A 190 4.55 9.61 -23.32
N ASP A 191 5.83 9.41 -23.61
CA ASP A 191 6.76 8.67 -22.72
C ASP A 191 6.97 9.39 -21.38
N SER A 192 6.86 10.73 -21.38
CA SER A 192 6.94 11.55 -20.17
C SER A 192 5.74 11.35 -19.23
N ALA A 193 4.60 10.85 -19.72
CA ALA A 193 3.41 10.58 -18.91
C ALA A 193 3.69 9.58 -17.77
N ALA A 194 4.58 8.60 -17.99
CA ALA A 194 4.95 7.63 -16.97
C ALA A 194 5.62 8.29 -15.74
N HIS A 195 6.32 9.41 -15.95
CA HIS A 195 7.01 10.15 -14.89
C HIS A 195 6.06 11.04 -14.08
N MET A 196 4.83 11.30 -14.56
CA MET A 196 3.83 12.11 -13.84
C MET A 196 3.46 11.52 -12.48
N ARG A 197 3.59 10.19 -12.30
CA ARG A 197 3.38 9.53 -11.00
C ARG A 197 4.23 10.16 -9.90
N LEU A 198 5.53 10.28 -10.12
CA LEU A 198 6.43 10.80 -9.10
C LEU A 198 6.22 12.30 -8.87
N PHE A 199 6.01 13.05 -9.95
CA PHE A 199 5.73 14.48 -9.88
C PHE A 199 4.46 14.78 -9.05
N THR A 200 3.36 14.09 -9.35
CA THR A 200 2.09 14.27 -8.63
C THR A 200 2.20 13.87 -7.17
N MET A 201 2.89 12.78 -6.83
CA MET A 201 3.12 12.41 -5.43
C MET A 201 3.93 13.48 -4.67
N GLY A 202 4.97 14.02 -5.29
CA GLY A 202 5.73 15.14 -4.73
C GLY A 202 4.88 16.39 -4.54
N LEU A 203 4.03 16.72 -5.51
CA LEU A 203 3.10 17.84 -5.43
C LEU A 203 2.06 17.64 -4.30
N ILE A 204 1.48 16.45 -4.19
CA ILE A 204 0.54 16.09 -3.11
C ILE A 204 1.23 16.25 -1.76
N LEU A 205 2.45 15.76 -1.61
CA LEU A 205 3.23 15.91 -0.39
C LEU A 205 3.42 17.39 -0.03
N LEU A 206 3.84 18.22 -0.98
CA LEU A 206 4.02 19.66 -0.76
C LEU A 206 2.71 20.36 -0.35
N LEU A 207 1.61 20.04 -1.02
CA LEU A 207 0.28 20.59 -0.70
C LEU A 207 -0.16 20.17 0.69
N VAL A 208 0.01 18.91 1.06
CA VAL A 208 -0.40 18.42 2.39
C VAL A 208 0.49 19.01 3.48
N LEU A 209 1.79 19.11 3.27
CA LEU A 209 2.68 19.79 4.22
C LEU A 209 2.35 21.29 4.36
N ARG A 210 1.86 21.92 3.28
CA ARG A 210 1.48 23.34 3.29
C ARG A 210 0.14 23.60 3.99
N PHE A 211 -0.88 22.79 3.71
CA PHE A 211 -2.27 23.05 4.12
C PHE A 211 -2.74 22.18 5.28
N SER A 212 -2.11 21.03 5.52
CA SER A 212 -2.50 20.06 6.54
C SER A 212 -1.27 19.39 7.18
N PRO A 213 -0.42 20.15 7.91
CA PRO A 213 0.87 19.66 8.43
C PRO A 213 0.74 18.54 9.47
N ARG A 214 -0.46 18.31 10.02
CA ARG A 214 -0.75 17.20 10.94
C ARG A 214 -1.33 15.96 10.24
N GLY A 215 -1.42 15.98 8.91
CA GLY A 215 -2.10 14.98 8.09
C GLY A 215 -3.62 15.20 8.00
N LEU A 216 -4.29 14.34 7.23
CA LEU A 216 -5.73 14.39 7.00
C LEU A 216 -6.54 14.08 8.27
N ILE A 217 -6.08 13.15 9.09
CA ILE A 217 -6.70 12.83 10.38
C ILE A 217 -5.66 13.06 11.49
N PRO A 218 -5.72 14.22 12.18
CA PRO A 218 -4.77 14.51 13.23
C PRO A 218 -4.91 13.57 14.43
N GLU A 219 -3.82 13.47 15.20
CA GLU A 219 -3.76 12.78 16.48
C GLU A 219 -4.77 13.38 17.47
N ARG A 220 -5.48 12.51 18.21
CA ARG A 220 -6.40 12.88 19.30
C ARG A 220 -5.81 12.49 20.64
#